data_AF-A0A9P7D2X6-F1
#
_entry.id   AF-A0A9P7D2X6-F1
#
_cell.length_a   1.000
_cell.length_b   1.000
_cell.length_c   1.000
_cell.angle_alpha   90.00
_cell.angle_beta   90.00
_cell.angle_gamma   90.00
#
_symmetry.space_group_name_H-M   'P 1'
#
loop_
_entity.id
_entity.type
_entity.pdbx_description
1 polymer ?
#
loop_
_entity_poly.entity_id
_entity_poly.type
_entity_poly.pdbx_seq_one_letter_code
_entity_poly.pdbx_strand_id
1 'polypeptide(L)'
;AGLNLKHVQKLASKGKLLVCAGFICRISQYPTHYLVTPNEVSKDNRTYACMWGRAFHGERVEKHNPFVWKERFSMLGAMALDEGIIATRVVEGSFTHELFIGFLHDDLLPCTNPYPAPRSVIVL
;
A
#
# COMPACT_ATOMS: atom_id res chain seq x y z
N ALA A 1 -21.26 -4.92 -21.20
CA ALA A 1 -20.15 -4.20 -20.56
C ALA A 1 -19.07 -5.23 -20.17
N GLY A 2 -17.95 -5.24 -20.89
CA GLY A 2 -16.90 -6.26 -20.72
C GLY A 2 -15.91 -5.90 -19.63
N LEU A 3 -15.48 -6.89 -18.84
CA LEU A 3 -14.37 -6.73 -17.90
C LEU A 3 -13.08 -6.40 -18.68
N ASN A 4 -12.37 -5.36 -18.25
CA ASN A 4 -11.04 -5.04 -18.77
C ASN A 4 -10.05 -6.18 -18.45
N LEU A 5 -9.10 -6.45 -19.35
CA LEU A 5 -8.01 -7.43 -19.17
C LEU A 5 -7.34 -7.34 -17.79
N LYS A 6 -7.04 -6.14 -17.28
CA LYS A 6 -6.49 -5.94 -15.93
C LYS A 6 -7.43 -6.43 -14.84
N HIS A 7 -8.73 -6.22 -15.02
CA HIS A 7 -9.74 -6.65 -14.06
C HIS A 7 -9.84 -8.18 -14.02
N VAL A 8 -9.82 -8.81 -15.19
CA VAL A 8 -9.80 -10.28 -15.33
C VAL A 8 -8.52 -10.88 -14.75
N GLN A 9 -7.35 -10.30 -15.05
CA GLN A 9 -6.07 -10.73 -14.48
C GLN A 9 -6.02 -10.58 -12.96
N LYS A 10 -6.55 -9.47 -12.42
CA LYS A 10 -6.65 -9.26 -10.97
C LYS A 10 -7.59 -10.27 -10.31
N LEU A 11 -8.73 -10.59 -10.93
CA LEU A 11 -9.66 -11.61 -10.45
C LEU A 11 -9.04 -13.02 -10.49
N ALA A 12 -8.35 -13.36 -11.59
CA ALA A 12 -7.65 -14.64 -11.72
C ALA A 12 -6.49 -14.79 -10.72
N SER A 13 -5.71 -13.73 -10.51
CA SER A 13 -4.64 -13.72 -9.49
C SER A 13 -5.18 -13.86 -8.07
N LYS A 14 -6.35 -13.27 -7.79
CA LYS A 14 -7.06 -13.41 -6.50
C LYS A 14 -7.74 -14.78 -6.33
N GLY A 15 -7.91 -15.54 -7.41
CA GLY A 15 -8.62 -16.83 -7.45
C GLY A 15 -7.82 -18.03 -6.92
N LYS A 16 -6.58 -17.85 -6.44
CA LYS A 16 -5.76 -18.95 -5.91
C LYS A 16 -6.12 -19.27 -4.45
N LEU A 17 -7.34 -19.73 -4.21
CA LEU A 17 -7.88 -20.03 -2.87
C LEU A 17 -6.95 -20.93 -2.04
N LEU A 18 -6.34 -21.94 -2.66
CA LEU A 18 -5.40 -22.85 -1.99
C LEU A 18 -4.12 -22.14 -1.50
N VAL A 19 -3.61 -21.18 -2.26
CA VAL A 19 -2.43 -20.40 -1.86
C VAL A 19 -2.78 -19.47 -0.70
N CYS A 20 -3.95 -18.81 -0.77
CA CYS A 20 -4.44 -17.98 0.33
C CYS A 20 -4.68 -18.81 1.61
N ALA A 21 -5.31 -19.97 1.49
CA ALA A 21 -5.54 -20.88 2.63
C ALA A 21 -4.21 -21.34 3.25
N GLY A 22 -3.24 -21.74 2.40
CA GLY A 22 -1.91 -22.13 2.86
C GLY A 22 -1.17 -20.99 3.57
N PHE A 23 -1.31 -19.75 3.08
CA PHE A 23 -0.77 -18.57 3.75
C PHE A 23 -1.43 -18.34 5.12
N ILE A 24 -2.77 -18.37 5.18
CA ILE A 24 -3.53 -18.16 6.42
C ILE A 24 -3.12 -19.20 7.47
N CYS A 25 -3.03 -20.48 7.11
CA CYS A 25 -2.63 -21.55 8.05
C CYS A 25 -1.19 -21.40 8.56
N ARG A 26 -0.29 -20.77 7.80
CA ARG A 26 1.09 -20.51 8.25
C ARG A 26 1.14 -19.30 9.17
N ILE A 27 0.48 -18.19 8.78
CA ILE A 27 0.56 -16.95 9.55
C ILE A 27 -0.21 -17.04 10.87
N SER A 28 -1.28 -17.84 10.93
CA SER A 28 -2.08 -18.06 12.14
C SER A 28 -1.32 -18.73 13.28
N GLN A 29 -0.12 -19.27 13.02
CA GLN A 29 0.74 -19.89 14.03
C GLN A 29 1.45 -18.84 14.90
N TYR A 30 1.54 -17.59 14.43
CA TYR A 30 2.20 -16.51 15.13
C TYR A 30 1.18 -15.66 15.89
N PRO A 31 1.45 -15.32 17.17
CA PRO A 31 0.68 -14.32 17.89
C PRO A 31 0.68 -12.98 17.14
N THR A 32 -0.45 -12.28 17.14
CA THR A 32 -0.63 -11.06 16.34
C THR A 32 0.39 -9.97 16.69
N HIS A 33 0.84 -9.89 17.95
CA HIS A 33 1.83 -8.91 18.39
C HIS A 33 3.27 -9.20 17.93
N TYR A 34 3.52 -10.36 17.30
CA TYR A 34 4.80 -10.64 16.63
C TYR A 34 4.85 -10.04 15.22
N LEU A 35 3.70 -9.76 14.62
CA LEU A 35 3.60 -9.44 13.20
C LEU A 35 3.87 -7.96 12.93
N VAL A 36 4.68 -7.72 11.90
CA VAL A 36 4.91 -6.40 11.30
C VAL A 36 4.63 -6.50 9.81
N THR A 37 3.77 -5.61 9.30
CA THR A 37 3.32 -5.62 7.90
C THR A 37 3.75 -4.34 7.17
N PRO A 38 4.85 -4.38 6.40
CA PRO A 38 5.21 -3.31 5.48
C PRO A 38 4.30 -3.34 4.26
N ASN A 39 3.88 -2.17 3.79
CA ASN A 39 3.19 -2.04 2.51
C ASN A 39 3.53 -0.73 1.80
N GLU A 40 3.42 -0.75 0.47
CA GLU A 40 3.58 0.45 -0.36
C GLU A 40 2.23 1.15 -0.61
N VAL A 41 2.25 2.46 -0.49
CA VAL A 41 1.19 3.36 -0.97
C VAL A 41 1.82 4.42 -1.88
N SER A 42 1.09 4.85 -2.90
CA SER A 42 1.56 5.95 -3.75
C SER A 42 0.50 7.04 -3.84
N LYS A 43 0.95 8.28 -3.79
CA LYS A 43 0.14 9.49 -3.85
C LYS A 43 0.56 10.28 -5.09
N ASP A 44 -0.43 10.66 -5.89
CA ASP A 44 -0.26 11.56 -7.03
C ASP A 44 -1.02 12.87 -6.73
N ASN A 45 -0.38 14.00 -7.05
CA ASN A 45 -0.93 15.34 -6.87
C ASN A 45 -2.10 15.67 -7.82
N ARG A 46 -2.43 14.80 -8.77
CA ARG A 46 -3.59 14.96 -9.69
C ARG A 46 -4.96 14.98 -9.01
N THR A 47 -5.07 14.46 -7.80
CA THR A 47 -6.38 14.03 -7.24
C THR A 47 -6.97 15.02 -6.23
N TYR A 48 -6.93 16.32 -6.52
CA TYR A 48 -7.65 17.32 -5.71
C TYR A 48 -9.02 17.70 -6.29
N ALA A 49 -9.31 17.28 -7.52
CA ALA A 49 -10.45 17.79 -8.25
C ALA A 49 -11.67 16.86 -8.14
N CYS A 50 -12.78 17.33 -7.54
CA CYS A 50 -14.03 16.56 -7.43
C CYS A 50 -14.49 16.06 -8.81
N MET A 51 -14.65 14.74 -9.01
CA MET A 51 -15.08 14.19 -10.30
C MET A 51 -16.51 14.59 -10.70
N TRP A 52 -17.29 15.05 -9.72
CA TRP A 52 -18.69 15.40 -9.88
C TRP A 52 -18.88 16.88 -9.58
N GLY A 53 -19.38 17.65 -10.55
CA GLY A 53 -19.87 19.00 -10.30
C GLY A 53 -21.39 19.05 -10.42
N ARG A 54 -21.99 20.11 -9.87
CA ARG A 54 -23.43 20.34 -9.95
C ARG A 54 -23.69 21.51 -10.89
N ALA A 55 -24.61 21.34 -11.82
CA ALA A 55 -25.15 22.38 -12.69
C ALA A 55 -26.66 22.16 -12.84
N PHE A 56 -27.37 23.15 -13.37
CA PHE A 56 -28.79 22.99 -13.67
C PHE A 56 -29.01 21.94 -14.76
N HIS A 57 -30.21 21.36 -14.80
CA HIS A 57 -30.55 20.34 -15.77
C HIS A 57 -30.46 20.91 -17.20
N GLY A 58 -29.63 20.30 -18.05
CA GLY A 58 -29.35 20.77 -19.41
C GLY A 58 -28.09 21.63 -19.53
N GLU A 59 -27.45 22.02 -18.44
CA GLU A 59 -26.21 22.79 -18.45
C GLU A 59 -24.97 21.91 -18.31
N ARG A 60 -23.88 22.32 -18.98
CA ARG A 60 -22.58 21.67 -18.84
C ARG A 60 -21.88 22.22 -17.60
N VAL A 61 -21.45 21.32 -16.72
CA VAL A 61 -20.60 21.68 -15.57
C VAL A 61 -19.23 22.15 -16.09
N GLU A 62 -18.87 23.40 -15.79
CA GLU A 62 -17.51 23.89 -15.98
C GLU A 62 -16.63 23.51 -14.79
N LYS A 63 -15.41 23.09 -15.07
CA LYS A 63 -14.46 22.63 -14.05
C LYS A 63 -13.07 23.17 -14.36
N HIS A 64 -12.59 24.05 -13.50
CA HIS A 64 -11.22 24.55 -13.54
C HIS A 64 -10.36 23.71 -12.60
N ASN A 65 -9.44 22.93 -13.16
CA ASN A 65 -8.44 22.22 -12.39
C ASN A 65 -7.06 22.81 -12.67
N PRO A 66 -6.22 23.00 -11.64
CA PRO A 66 -4.83 23.32 -11.87
C PRO A 66 -4.18 22.19 -12.68
N PHE A 67 -3.49 22.55 -13.75
CA PHE A 67 -2.62 21.62 -14.46
C PHE A 67 -1.32 21.49 -13.66
N VAL A 68 -1.24 20.48 -12.80
CA VAL A 68 -0.07 20.20 -11.97
C VAL A 68 0.85 19.24 -12.71
N TRP A 69 2.14 19.59 -12.82
CA TRP A 69 3.17 18.70 -13.35
C TRP A 69 3.34 17.49 -12.42
N LYS A 70 3.67 16.32 -12.98
CA LYS A 70 3.67 15.02 -12.28
C LYS A 70 4.72 14.96 -11.17
N GLU A 71 4.33 15.30 -9.94
CA GLU A 71 5.00 14.82 -8.73
C GLU A 71 4.18 13.65 -8.17
N ARG A 72 4.76 12.46 -8.21
CA ARG A 72 4.22 11.27 -7.56
C ARG A 72 5.11 10.95 -6.38
N PHE A 73 4.53 10.72 -5.23
CA PHE A 73 5.24 10.21 -4.07
C PHE A 73 4.89 8.74 -3.89
N SER A 74 5.89 7.89 -3.71
CA SER A 74 5.73 6.54 -3.19
C SER A 74 6.16 6.53 -1.73
N MET A 75 5.39 5.86 -0.89
CA MET A 75 5.61 5.73 0.53
C MET A 75 5.57 4.26 0.91
N LEU A 76 6.55 3.82 1.70
CA LEU A 76 6.48 2.58 2.45
C LEU A 76 6.10 2.90 3.88
N GLY A 77 5.15 2.14 4.42
CA GLY A 77 4.81 2.17 5.84
C GLY A 77 4.76 0.76 6.40
N ALA A 78 5.40 0.54 7.54
CA ALA A 78 5.29 -0.69 8.30
C ALA A 78 4.43 -0.49 9.53
N MET A 79 3.49 -1.40 9.75
CA MET A 79 2.57 -1.36 10.88
C MET A 79 2.77 -2.56 11.81
N ALA A 80 2.67 -2.30 13.11
CA ALA A 80 2.57 -3.28 14.18
C ALA A 80 1.25 -3.07 14.95
N LEU A 81 0.74 -4.13 15.57
CA LEU A 81 -0.57 -4.10 16.24
C LEU A 81 -0.63 -3.13 17.43
N ASP A 82 0.47 -3.01 18.17
CA ASP A 82 0.57 -2.33 19.45
C ASP A 82 0.81 -0.81 19.31
N GLU A 83 1.60 -0.39 18.32
CA GLU A 83 1.98 1.02 18.12
C GLU A 83 1.40 1.64 16.85
N GLY A 84 0.89 0.84 15.92
CA GLY A 84 0.46 1.32 14.61
C GLY A 84 1.67 1.46 13.68
N ILE A 85 1.91 2.64 13.11
CA ILE A 85 3.00 2.85 12.15
C ILE A 85 4.32 2.97 12.91
N ILE A 86 5.25 2.03 12.68
CA ILE A 86 6.55 1.98 13.36
C ILE A 86 7.71 2.47 12.49
N ALA A 87 7.59 2.38 11.16
CA ALA A 87 8.60 2.85 10.22
C ALA A 87 7.91 3.36 8.96
N THR A 88 8.41 4.47 8.40
CA THR A 88 7.88 5.06 7.16
C THR A 88 9.01 5.68 6.35
N ARG A 89 8.98 5.50 5.02
CA ARG A 89 9.87 6.18 4.08
C ARG A 89 9.08 6.73 2.91
N VAL A 90 9.31 7.99 2.56
CA VAL A 90 8.68 8.67 1.41
C VAL A 90 9.74 9.03 0.40
N VAL A 91 9.48 8.73 -0.87
CA VAL A 91 10.37 9.01 -1.99
C VAL A 91 9.56 9.62 -3.12
N GLU A 92 10.15 10.60 -3.81
CA GLU A 92 9.59 11.13 -5.06
C GLU A 92 9.84 10.15 -6.21
N GLY A 93 8.80 9.86 -6.98
CA GLY A 93 8.81 8.90 -8.07
C GLY A 93 8.43 7.48 -7.64
N SER A 94 9.10 6.50 -8.23
CA SER A 94 8.86 5.07 -7.99
C SER A 94 9.85 4.53 -6.96
N PHE A 95 9.41 3.59 -6.13
CA PHE A 95 10.28 2.89 -5.21
C PHE A 95 11.17 1.88 -5.97
N THR A 96 12.49 1.96 -5.79
CA THR A 96 13.45 1.03 -6.38
C THR A 96 13.78 -0.09 -5.39
N HIS A 97 14.39 -1.16 -5.90
CA HIS A 97 14.86 -2.26 -5.06
C HIS A 97 15.86 -1.80 -3.99
N GLU A 98 16.81 -0.94 -4.36
CA GLU A 98 17.81 -0.41 -3.43
C GLU A 98 17.17 0.41 -2.31
N LEU A 99 16.18 1.25 -2.64
CA LEU A 99 15.42 2.01 -1.66
C LEU A 99 14.65 1.09 -0.70
N PHE A 100 14.14 -0.04 -1.20
CA PHE A 100 13.43 -1.04 -0.40
C PHE A 100 14.37 -1.76 0.58
N ILE A 101 15.54 -2.19 0.11
CA ILE A 101 16.56 -2.79 0.99
C ILE A 101 17.03 -1.79 2.04
N GLY A 102 17.27 -0.53 1.67
CA GLY A 102 17.59 0.53 2.62
C GLY A 102 16.47 0.76 3.64
N PHE A 103 15.20 0.70 3.22
CA PHE A 103 14.07 0.83 4.15
C PHE A 103 14.06 -0.33 5.15
N LEU A 104 14.30 -1.56 4.69
CA LEU A 104 14.37 -2.72 5.59
C LEU A 104 15.51 -2.56 6.60
N HIS A 105 16.71 -2.23 6.14
CA HIS A 105 17.90 -2.17 6.97
C HIS A 105 17.91 -0.97 7.93
N ASP A 106 17.60 0.22 7.41
CA ASP A 106 17.82 1.47 8.14
C ASP A 106 16.58 1.91 8.93
N ASP A 107 15.38 1.59 8.46
CA ASP A 107 14.14 2.06 9.10
C ASP A 107 13.37 0.93 9.81
N LEU A 108 13.21 -0.24 9.18
CA LEU A 108 12.33 -1.28 9.69
C LEU A 108 13.00 -2.17 10.75
N LEU A 109 14.16 -2.75 10.44
CA LEU A 109 14.83 -3.70 11.32
C LEU A 109 15.15 -3.12 12.71
N PRO A 110 15.56 -1.83 12.86
CA PRO A 110 15.75 -1.23 14.17
C PRO A 110 14.49 -1.18 15.05
N CYS A 111 13.30 -1.23 14.44
CA CYS A 111 12.00 -1.23 15.12
C CYS A 111 11.47 -2.65 15.40
N THR A 112 12.23 -3.69 15.02
CA THR A 112 11.88 -5.10 15.24
C THR A 112 12.73 -5.73 16.34
N ASN A 113 12.25 -6.83 16.90
CA ASN A 113 12.99 -7.59 17.91
C ASN A 113 13.35 -9.00 17.39
N PRO A 114 14.37 -9.65 17.97
CA PRO A 114 14.64 -11.06 17.70
C PRO A 114 13.44 -11.95 18.04
N TYR A 115 13.14 -12.94 17.21
CA TYR A 115 12.11 -13.93 17.52
C TYR A 115 12.48 -14.73 18.79
N PRO A 116 11.56 -15.01 19.73
CA PRO A 116 10.10 -14.81 19.69
C PRO A 116 9.60 -13.59 20.47
N ALA A 117 10.27 -12.44 20.38
CA ALA A 117 9.79 -11.21 20.99
C ALA A 117 8.65 -10.55 20.15
N PRO A 118 7.90 -9.58 20.70
CA PRO A 118 6.99 -8.75 19.90
C PRO A 118 7.68 -8.12 18.69
N ARG A 119 6.95 -7.93 17.58
CA ARG A 119 7.46 -7.34 16.33
C ARG A 119 8.67 -8.08 15.73
N SER A 120 8.68 -9.42 15.80
CA SER A 120 9.80 -10.25 15.33
C SER A 120 9.57 -10.91 13.97
N VAL A 121 8.35 -10.83 13.42
CA VAL A 121 7.97 -11.51 12.17
C VAL A 121 7.50 -10.47 11.17
N ILE A 122 8.27 -10.28 10.11
CA ILE A 122 7.94 -9.38 9.00
C ILE A 122 7.13 -10.15 7.96
N VAL A 123 6.00 -9.60 7.53
CA VAL A 123 5.09 -10.18 6.54
C VAL A 123 5.03 -9.29 5.31
N LEU A 124 5.50 -9.78 4.16
CA LEU A 124 5.57 -9.10 2.87
C LEU A 124 4.78 -9.85 1.79
#